data_AF-A0A177MRR2-F1
#
_entry.id   AF-A0A177MRR2-F1
#
_cell.length_a   1.000
_cell.length_b   1.000
_cell.length_c   1.000
_cell.angle_alpha   90.00
_cell.angle_beta   90.00
_cell.angle_gamma   90.00
#
_symmetry.space_group_name_H-M   'P 1'
#
loop_
_entity.id
_entity.type
_entity.pdbx_description
1 polymer ?
#
loop_
_entity_poly.entity_id
_entity_poly.type
_entity_poly.pdbx_seq_one_letter_code
_entity_poly.pdbx_strand_id
1 'polypeptide(L)' 'MESYIYSMKRLNGGSDRYGNCERCGKQVDSTYLLKKMKVYTNHAGVELATYYLDLFGHRDCLAKATRP' A
#
# COMPACT_ATOMS: atom_id res chain seq x y z
N MET A 1 -1.91 1.57 21.17
CA MET A 1 -1.56 0.62 20.10
C MET A 1 -1.72 1.33 18.77
N GLU A 2 -0.67 1.38 17.97
CA GLU A 2 -0.76 1.92 16.62
C GLU A 2 -1.16 0.77 15.69
N SER A 3 -2.36 0.84 15.14
CA SER A 3 -2.90 -0.18 14.24
C SER A 3 -2.78 0.30 12.81
N TYR A 4 -2.44 -0.59 11.87
CA TYR A 4 -2.38 -0.24 10.45
C TYR A 4 -3.42 -1.03 9.66
N ILE A 5 -4.10 -0.35 8.75
CA ILE A 5 -4.97 -0.96 7.75
C ILE A 5 -4.24 -0.94 6.41
N TYR A 6 -4.22 -2.08 5.73
CA TYR A 6 -3.62 -2.24 4.42
C TYR A 6 -4.73 -2.51 3.40
N SER A 7 -4.75 -1.75 2.32
CA SER A 7 -5.68 -1.97 1.19
C SER A 7 -4.89 -2.07 -0.10
N MET A 8 -5.12 -3.13 -0.86
CA MET A 8 -4.43 -3.36 -2.12
C MET A 8 -5.41 -3.29 -3.28
N LYS A 9 -5.12 -2.45 -4.28
CA LYS A 9 -5.93 -2.27 -5.47
C LYS A 9 -5.10 -2.55 -6.71
N ARG A 10 -5.65 -3.31 -7.66
CA ARG A 10 -5.06 -3.44 -9.00
C ARG A 10 -5.27 -2.16 -9.79
N LEU A 11 -4.22 -1.66 -10.43
CA LEU A 11 -4.29 -0.51 -11.33
C LEU A 11 -4.46 -1.02 -12.77
N ASN A 12 -5.30 -0.33 -13.56
CA ASN A 12 -5.45 -0.60 -15.00
C ASN A 12 -4.31 0.06 -15.79
N GLY A 13 -3.09 -0.39 -15.52
CA GLY A 13 -1.88 0.03 -16.23
C GLY A 13 -0.67 -0.84 -15.86
N GLY A 14 0.19 -1.10 -16.83
CA GLY A 14 1.47 -1.78 -16.64
C GLY A 14 2.59 -0.80 -16.28
N SER A 15 3.82 -1.30 -16.32
CA SER A 15 5.04 -0.51 -16.05
C SER A 15 5.19 0.72 -16.92
N ASP A 16 4.61 0.73 -18.12
CA ASP A 16 4.65 1.88 -19.02
C ASP A 16 4.07 3.15 -18.39
N ARG A 17 3.04 2.97 -17.54
CA ARG A 17 2.34 4.09 -16.89
C ARG A 17 2.84 4.38 -15.47
N TYR A 18 3.40 3.39 -14.78
CA TYR A 18 3.71 3.46 -13.35
C TYR A 18 5.17 3.16 -13.01
N GLY A 19 6.00 2.72 -13.97
CA GLY A 19 7.43 2.45 -13.77
C GLY A 19 7.76 1.08 -13.17
N ASN A 20 8.90 0.99 -12.49
CA ASN A 20 9.40 -0.24 -11.88
C ASN A 20 8.87 -0.43 -10.46
N CYS A 21 8.67 -1.66 -10.02
CA CYS A 21 8.22 -1.97 -8.66
C CYS A 21 9.13 -1.34 -7.59
N GLU A 22 8.54 -0.61 -6.64
CA GLU A 22 9.30 0.08 -5.57
C GLU A 22 9.94 -0.87 -4.56
N ARG A 23 9.58 -2.15 -4.59
CA ARG A 23 10.12 -3.16 -3.67
C ARG A 23 11.26 -3.98 -4.26
N CYS A 24 11.21 -4.29 -5.56
CA CYS A 24 12.20 -5.16 -6.19
C CYS A 24 12.98 -4.49 -7.33
N GLY A 25 12.61 -3.26 -7.72
CA GLY A 25 13.24 -2.51 -8.80
C GLY A 25 12.98 -3.05 -10.20
N LYS A 26 12.20 -4.13 -10.35
CA LYS A 26 11.90 -4.75 -11.64
C LYS A 26 10.63 -4.19 -12.27
N GLN A 27 10.56 -4.29 -13.58
CA GLN A 27 9.40 -3.87 -14.36
C GLN A 27 8.14 -4.66 -13.96
N VAL A 28 6.99 -3.98 -13.88
CA VAL A 28 5.72 -4.58 -13.48
C VAL A 28 4.85 -4.93 -14.69
N ASP A 29 4.51 -6.20 -14.86
CA ASP A 29 3.51 -6.65 -15.84
C ASP A 29 2.09 -6.22 -15.48
N SER A 30 1.76 -6.25 -14.19
CA SER A 30 0.49 -5.79 -13.63
C SER A 30 0.77 -4.96 -12.38
N THR A 31 0.41 -3.69 -12.43
CA THR A 31 0.69 -2.76 -11.34
C THR A 31 -0.40 -2.85 -10.27
N TYR A 32 0.02 -2.95 -9.02
CA TYR A 32 -0.84 -2.85 -7.85
C TYR A 32 -0.43 -1.63 -7.03
N LEU A 33 -1.39 -1.03 -6.34
CA LEU A 33 -1.20 0.02 -5.36
C LEU A 33 -1.58 -0.52 -3.98
N LEU A 34 -0.63 -0.49 -3.05
CA LEU A 34 -0.84 -0.79 -1.65
C LEU A 34 -0.97 0.53 -0.88
N LYS A 35 -2.14 0.76 -0.31
CA LYS A 35 -2.41 1.85 0.60
C LYS A 35 -2.22 1.38 2.03
N LYS A 36 -1.35 2.05 2.77
CA LYS A 36 -1.16 1.89 4.21
C LYS A 36 -1.83 3.07 4.91
N MET A 37 -2.80 2.78 5.76
CA MET A 37 -3.48 3.75 6.60
C MET A 37 -3.13 3.49 8.06
N LYS A 38 -2.84 4.55 8.80
CA LYS A 38 -2.58 4.49 10.23
C LYS A 38 -3.90 4.75 10.97
N VAL A 39 -4.29 3.83 11.82
CA VAL A 39 -5.45 3.94 12.69
C VAL A 39 -4.99 4.38 14.06
N TYR A 40 -5.68 5.38 14.61
CA TYR A 40 -5.47 5.87 15.95
C TYR A 40 -6.81 6.28 16.56
N THR A 41 -6.89 6.19 17.89
CA THR A 41 -8.04 6.67 18.64
C THR A 41 -7.75 8.08 19.12
N ASN A 42 -8.67 9.02 18.88
CA ASN A 42 -8.53 10.38 19.39
C ASN A 42 -8.89 10.47 20.88
N HIS A 43 -8.71 11.65 21.48
CA HIS A 43 -9.04 11.90 22.90
C HIS A 43 -10.54 11.71 23.24
N ALA A 44 -11.42 11.73 22.24
CA ALA A 44 -12.85 11.50 22.39
C ALA A 44 -13.25 10.02 22.23
N GLY A 45 -12.28 9.10 22.08
CA GLY A 45 -12.55 7.68 21.88
C GLY A 45 -12.97 7.29 20.46
N VAL A 46 -12.88 8.20 19.49
CA VAL A 46 -13.25 7.94 18.09
C VAL A 46 -12.07 7.35 17.34
N GLU A 47 -12.30 6.24 16.64
CA GLU A 47 -11.31 5.64 15.73
C GLU A 47 -11.22 6.43 14.42
N LEU A 48 -10.02 6.89 14.10
CA LEU A 48 -9.71 7.62 12.88
C LEU A 48 -8.65 6.86 12.09
N ALA A 49 -8.80 6.86 10.77
CA ALA A 49 -7.79 6.35 9.85
C ALA A 49 -7.21 7.51 9.05
N THR A 50 -5.89 7.70 9.10
CA THR A 50 -5.19 8.68 8.29
C THR A 50 -4.32 7.99 7.25
N TYR A 51 -4.16 8.65 6.11
CA TYR A 51 -3.24 8.24 5.06
C TYR A 51 -1.80 8.23 5.61
N TYR A 52 -1.10 7.11 5.43
CA TYR A 52 0.29 6.99 5.87
C TYR A 52 1.24 6.88 4.68
N LEU A 53 1.00 5.92 3.78
CA LEU A 53 1.89 5.66 2.64
C LEU A 53 1.17 4.89 1.54
N ASP A 54 1.47 5.21 0.28
CA ASP A 54 1.14 4.39 -0.88
C ASP A 54 2.42 3.77 -1.44
N LEU A 55 2.35 2.49 -1.82
CA LEU A 55 3.42 1.75 -2.49
C LEU A 55 2.91 1.11 -3.77
N PHE A 56 3.66 1.18 -4.85
CA PHE A 56 3.32 0.54 -6.12
C PHE A 56 4.28 -0.58 -6.50
N GLY A 57 3.76 -1.60 -7.17
CA GLY A 57 4.58 -2.76 -7.52
C GLY A 57 3.80 -4.01 -7.87
N HIS A 58 4.53 -5.13 -7.94
CA HIS A 58 3.92 -6.44 -8.08
C HIS A 58 3.09 -6.78 -6.83
N ARG A 59 1.95 -7.45 -7.03
CA ARG A 59 1.08 -7.93 -5.94
C ARG A 59 1.84 -8.66 -4.84
N ASP A 60 2.72 -9.58 -5.21
CA ASP A 60 3.50 -10.40 -4.27
C ASP A 60 4.50 -9.58 -3.46
N CYS A 61 5.19 -8.64 -4.12
CA CYS A 61 6.13 -7.74 -3.47
C CYS A 61 5.45 -6.83 -2.44
N LEU A 62 4.25 -6.34 -2.78
CA LEU A 62 3.45 -5.52 -1.88
C LEU A 62 2.83 -6.35 -0.75
N ALA A 63 2.38 -7.58 -1.00
CA ALA A 63 1.85 -8.46 0.03
C ALA A 63 2.88 -8.74 1.14
N LYS A 64 4.15 -8.91 0.76
CA LYS A 64 5.25 -9.03 1.74
C LYS A 64 5.44 -7.78 2.61
N ALA A 65 5.08 -6.59 2.10
CA ALA A 65 5.15 -5.34 2.86
C ALA A 65 3.96 -5.13 3.83
N THR A 66 2.93 -5.98 3.75
CA THR A 66 1.78 -5.93 4.68
C THR A 66 1.95 -6.81 5.91
N ARG A 67 3.01 -7.64 5.94
CA ARG A 67 3.35 -8.47 7.10
C ARG A 67 4.29 -7.69 8.02
N PRO A 68 4.04 -7.68 9.34
CA PRO A 68 4.95 -7.09 10.32
C PRO A 68 6.30 -7.80 10.36
#